data_AF-A0A2N6CJK5-F1
#
_entry.id   AF-A0A2N6CJK5-F1
#
_cell.length_a   1.000
_cell.length_b   1.000
_cell.length_c   1.000
_cell.angle_alpha   90.00
_cell.angle_beta   90.00
_cell.angle_gamma   90.00
#
_symmetry.space_group_name_H-M   'P 1'
#
loop_
_entity.id
_entity.type
_entity.pdbx_description
1 polymer ?
#
loop_
_entity_poly.entity_id
_entity_poly.type
_entity_poly.pdbx_seq_one_letter_code
_entity_poly.pdbx_strand_id
1 'polypeptide(L)'
;FAFEGFVANRAGARRERLQQLAADARTLIFYESPHRIAAFLQDLCVAFGGERRGFVARELTKLHETGYRGTLDELSALARDDPNFSRGELVIVVAGMTSAPAADQADLDATLAVLLEELPAKQAARVAARLLGIGRNEAYRRTLELKTDKA
;
A
#
# COMPACT_ATOMS: atom_id res chain seq x y z
N PHE A 1 12.48 -2.64 -5.65
CA PHE A 1 11.39 -2.51 -6.64
C PHE A 1 11.32 -3.78 -7.48
N ALA A 2 10.24 -3.99 -8.22
CA ALA A 2 10.08 -5.02 -9.24
C ALA A 2 9.61 -4.37 -10.54
N PHE A 3 10.21 -4.76 -11.67
CA PHE A 3 9.86 -4.26 -12.99
C PHE A 3 9.01 -5.31 -13.70
N GLU A 4 7.73 -4.99 -13.92
CA GLU A 4 6.74 -5.87 -14.54
C GLU A 4 6.57 -5.58 -16.05
N GLY A 5 7.10 -4.45 -16.53
CA GLY A 5 6.96 -4.05 -17.93
C GLY A 5 5.49 -3.93 -18.35
N PHE A 6 5.15 -4.45 -19.53
CA PHE A 6 3.77 -4.46 -20.02
C PHE A 6 2.99 -5.66 -19.47
N VAL A 7 1.86 -5.40 -18.80
CA VAL A 7 0.92 -6.44 -18.41
C VAL A 7 0.03 -6.87 -19.59
N ALA A 8 -0.52 -8.08 -19.50
CA ALA A 8 -1.34 -8.69 -20.54
C ALA A 8 -2.45 -7.77 -21.07
N ASN A 9 -2.68 -7.78 -22.38
CA ASN A 9 -3.73 -6.97 -23.01
C ASN A 9 -5.14 -7.43 -22.60
N ARG A 10 -5.33 -8.76 -22.46
CA ARG A 10 -6.61 -9.35 -22.06
C ARG A 10 -6.91 -9.01 -20.61
N ALA A 11 -8.08 -8.41 -20.36
CA ALA A 11 -8.46 -7.92 -19.04
C ALA A 11 -8.42 -9.01 -17.95
N GLY A 12 -8.90 -10.22 -18.24
CA GLY A 12 -8.87 -11.33 -17.28
C GLY A 12 -7.45 -11.67 -16.82
N ALA A 13 -6.55 -11.94 -17.77
CA ALA A 13 -5.15 -12.27 -17.48
C ALA A 13 -4.40 -11.12 -16.79
N ARG A 14 -4.72 -9.87 -17.16
CA ARG A 14 -4.17 -8.68 -16.48
C ARG A 14 -4.59 -8.63 -15.03
N ARG A 15 -5.90 -8.74 -14.74
CA ARG A 15 -6.42 -8.69 -13.37
C ARG A 15 -5.88 -9.81 -12.52
N GLU A 16 -5.76 -11.03 -13.07
CA GLU A 16 -5.16 -12.17 -12.37
C GLU A 16 -3.69 -11.87 -12.00
N ARG A 17 -2.91 -11.33 -12.93
CA ARG A 17 -1.53 -10.93 -12.64
C ARG A 17 -1.46 -9.85 -11.56
N LEU A 18 -2.34 -8.85 -11.62
CA LEU A 18 -2.38 -7.80 -10.60
C LEU A 18 -2.77 -8.37 -9.23
N GLN A 19 -3.76 -9.26 -9.14
CA GLN A 19 -4.12 -9.90 -7.87
C GLN A 19 -2.94 -10.63 -7.22
N GLN A 20 -2.11 -11.33 -8.01
CA GLN A 20 -0.90 -11.99 -7.50
C GLN A 20 0.13 -11.00 -6.92
N LEU A 21 0.16 -9.78 -7.45
CA LEU A 21 1.09 -8.72 -7.03
C LEU A 21 0.58 -7.86 -5.86
N ALA A 22 -0.68 -8.02 -5.46
CA ALA A 22 -1.32 -7.10 -4.51
C ALA A 22 -0.63 -7.03 -3.14
N ALA A 23 -0.04 -8.16 -2.72
CA ALA A 23 0.70 -8.31 -1.48
C ALA A 23 2.21 -8.06 -1.63
N ASP A 24 2.73 -7.73 -2.82
CA ASP A 24 4.17 -7.49 -3.00
C ASP A 24 4.57 -6.21 -2.26
N ALA A 25 5.51 -6.34 -1.33
CA ALA A 25 6.02 -5.22 -0.52
C ALA A 25 6.97 -4.28 -1.28
N ARG A 26 7.46 -4.68 -2.45
CA ARG A 26 8.35 -3.86 -3.28
C ARG A 26 7.53 -2.89 -4.11
N THR A 27 8.09 -1.70 -4.36
CA THR A 27 7.57 -0.80 -5.41
C THR A 27 7.49 -1.53 -6.75
N LEU A 28 6.35 -1.47 -7.41
CA LEU A 28 6.09 -2.12 -8.70
C LEU A 28 6.17 -1.07 -9.82
N ILE A 29 6.79 -1.42 -10.94
CA ILE A 29 6.96 -0.54 -12.10
C ILE A 29 6.37 -1.22 -13.34
N PHE A 30 5.49 -0.51 -14.04
CA PHE A 30 4.79 -0.96 -15.23
C PHE A 30 5.00 0.02 -16.39
N TYR A 31 4.91 -0.50 -17.61
CA TYR A 31 4.66 0.28 -18.80
C TYR A 31 3.22 0.08 -19.24
N GLU A 32 2.59 1.13 -19.76
CA GLU A 32 1.25 1.03 -20.33
C GLU A 32 1.06 1.99 -21.50
N SER A 33 0.18 1.61 -22.43
CA SER A 33 -0.18 2.47 -23.54
C SER A 33 -1.25 3.49 -23.12
N PRO A 34 -1.30 4.67 -23.75
CA PRO A 34 -2.30 5.68 -23.42
C PRO A 34 -3.74 5.22 -23.64
N HIS A 35 -3.98 4.33 -24.60
CA HIS A 35 -5.31 3.79 -24.86
C HIS A 35 -5.81 2.84 -23.76
N ARG A 36 -4.90 2.35 -22.92
CA ARG A 36 -5.19 1.35 -21.89
C ARG A 36 -5.08 1.93 -20.47
N ILE A 37 -4.45 3.08 -20.29
CA ILE A 37 -4.10 3.59 -18.96
C ILE A 37 -5.31 3.76 -18.03
N ALA A 38 -6.43 4.27 -18.53
CA ALA A 38 -7.62 4.48 -17.71
C ALA A 38 -8.17 3.16 -17.16
N ALA A 39 -8.27 2.14 -18.02
CA ALA A 39 -8.70 0.80 -17.62
C ALA A 39 -7.66 0.11 -16.72
N PHE A 40 -6.38 0.32 -16.99
CA PHE A 40 -5.29 -0.24 -16.19
C PHE A 40 -5.26 0.33 -14.77
N LEU A 41 -5.37 1.65 -14.61
CA LEU A 41 -5.46 2.30 -13.30
C LEU A 41 -6.70 1.85 -12.53
N GLN A 42 -7.82 1.63 -13.21
CA GLN A 42 -9.01 1.05 -12.58
C GLN A 42 -8.75 -0.37 -12.07
N ASP A 43 -8.13 -1.24 -12.88
CA ASP A 43 -7.77 -2.59 -12.48
C ASP A 43 -6.76 -2.58 -11.30
N LEU A 44 -5.84 -1.60 -11.27
CA LEU A 44 -4.92 -1.38 -10.14
C LEU A 44 -5.66 -0.97 -8.86
N CYS A 45 -6.64 -0.06 -8.94
CA CYS A 45 -7.46 0.33 -7.79
C CYS A 45 -8.19 -0.88 -7.20
N VAL A 46 -8.78 -1.72 -8.07
CA VAL A 46 -9.50 -2.94 -7.67
C VAL A 46 -8.56 -3.95 -7.01
N ALA A 47 -7.36 -4.14 -7.55
CA ALA A 47 -6.43 -5.15 -7.05
C ALA A 47 -5.66 -4.70 -5.79
N PHE A 48 -5.25 -3.43 -5.73
CA PHE A 48 -4.30 -2.92 -4.72
C PHE A 48 -4.93 -2.01 -3.67
N GLY A 49 -6.18 -1.58 -3.88
CA GLY A 49 -6.87 -0.56 -3.10
C GLY A 49 -6.61 0.84 -3.62
N GLY A 50 -7.66 1.67 -3.68
CA GLY A 50 -7.61 3.03 -4.22
C GLY A 50 -6.63 3.96 -3.50
N GLU A 51 -6.47 3.79 -2.19
CA GLU A 51 -5.56 4.59 -1.35
C GLU A 51 -4.07 4.30 -1.58
N ARG A 52 -3.71 3.26 -2.34
CA ARG A 52 -2.30 2.93 -2.60
C ARG A 52 -1.62 4.09 -3.31
N ARG A 53 -0.44 4.51 -2.83
CA ARG A 53 0.31 5.59 -3.47
C ARG A 53 0.89 5.14 -4.81
N GLY A 54 0.81 6.01 -5.81
CA GLY A 54 1.37 5.79 -7.13
C GLY A 54 1.95 7.05 -7.76
N PHE A 55 2.59 6.85 -8.90
CA PHE A 55 3.12 7.88 -9.77
C PHE A 55 2.95 7.45 -11.24
N VAL A 56 2.51 8.36 -12.10
CA VAL A 56 2.47 8.16 -13.55
C VAL A 56 3.40 9.18 -14.18
N ALA A 57 4.40 8.71 -14.90
CA ALA A 57 5.31 9.51 -15.69
C ALA A 57 4.95 9.40 -17.16
N ARG A 58 4.98 10.53 -17.87
CA ARG A 58 4.69 10.62 -19.30
C ARG A 58 5.89 11.21 -20.01
N GLU A 59 6.28 10.60 -21.13
CA GLU A 59 7.30 11.12 -22.05
C GLU A 59 8.62 11.46 -21.34
N LEU A 60 9.09 10.55 -20.47
CA LEU A 60 10.36 10.70 -19.75
C LEU A 60 11.49 11.04 -20.72
N THR A 61 12.34 12.00 -20.32
CA THR A 61 13.47 12.55 -21.09
C THR A 61 13.12 13.40 -22.32
N LYS A 62 11.82 13.61 -22.62
CA LYS A 62 11.38 14.45 -23.75
C LYS A 62 10.97 15.85 -23.27
N LEU A 63 10.89 16.80 -24.21
CA LEU A 63 10.59 18.22 -23.92
C LEU A 63 9.28 18.44 -23.14
N HIS A 64 8.32 17.52 -23.29
CA HIS A 64 7.00 17.60 -22.66
C HIS A 64 6.79 16.54 -21.57
N GLU A 65 7.85 16.20 -20.84
CA GLU A 65 7.80 15.31 -19.68
C GLU A 65 6.76 15.80 -18.66
N THR A 66 5.95 14.89 -18.11
CA THR A 66 4.94 15.22 -17.11
C THR A 66 4.86 14.11 -16.07
N GLY A 67 4.69 14.48 -14.80
CA GLY A 67 4.59 13.54 -13.68
C GLY A 67 3.36 13.81 -12.83
N TYR A 68 2.62 12.75 -12.53
CA TYR A 68 1.42 12.79 -11.69
C TYR A 68 1.64 11.91 -10.47
N ARG A 69 1.46 12.47 -9.27
CA ARG A 69 1.63 11.74 -8.00
C ARG A 69 0.33 11.80 -7.22
N GLY A 70 -0.11 10.66 -6.71
CA GLY A 70 -1.37 10.58 -5.97
C GLY A 70 -1.63 9.20 -5.39
N THR A 71 -2.83 9.00 -4.87
CA THR A 71 -3.41 7.67 -4.67
C THR A 71 -3.80 7.08 -6.04
N LEU A 72 -4.04 5.77 -6.10
CA LEU A 72 -4.52 5.14 -7.33
C LEU A 72 -5.89 5.70 -7.75
N ASP A 73 -6.76 6.06 -6.79
CA ASP A 73 -8.05 6.70 -7.09
C ASP A 73 -7.87 8.09 -7.71
N GLU A 74 -7.00 8.93 -7.15
CA GLU A 74 -6.68 10.25 -7.71
C GLU A 74 -6.13 10.13 -9.15
N LEU A 75 -5.19 9.20 -9.36
CA LEU A 75 -4.60 8.95 -10.67
C LEU A 75 -5.61 8.37 -11.67
N SER A 76 -6.49 7.48 -11.21
CA SER A 76 -7.56 6.90 -12.04
C SER A 76 -8.57 7.96 -12.46
N ALA A 77 -8.90 8.91 -11.58
CA ALA A 77 -9.74 10.05 -11.92
C ALA A 77 -9.06 10.96 -12.95
N LEU A 78 -7.80 11.35 -12.71
CA LEU A 78 -7.03 12.16 -13.66
C LEU A 78 -6.92 11.52 -15.05
N ALA A 79 -6.77 10.20 -15.12
CA ALA A 79 -6.68 9.49 -16.40
C ALA A 79 -7.96 9.55 -17.25
N ARG A 80 -9.11 9.90 -16.65
CA ARG A 80 -10.37 10.10 -17.38
C ARG A 80 -10.48 11.52 -17.94
N ASP A 81 -9.93 12.50 -17.23
CA ASP A 81 -10.19 13.92 -17.48
C ASP A 81 -9.01 14.65 -18.13
N ASP A 82 -7.76 14.24 -17.89
CA ASP A 82 -6.56 14.89 -18.43
C ASP A 82 -6.14 14.27 -19.79
N PRO A 83 -6.18 15.03 -20.89
CA PRO A 83 -5.77 14.57 -22.22
C PRO A 83 -4.33 14.06 -22.32
N ASN A 84 -3.44 14.47 -21.39
CA ASN A 84 -2.06 14.00 -21.37
C ASN A 84 -1.94 12.51 -21.07
N PHE A 85 -2.87 11.92 -20.32
CA PHE A 85 -2.91 10.47 -20.10
C PHE A 85 -3.23 9.70 -21.39
N SER A 86 -3.83 10.34 -22.38
CA SER A 86 -4.18 9.72 -23.67
C SER A 86 -3.08 9.87 -24.74
N ARG A 87 -1.86 10.30 -24.38
CA ARG A 87 -0.77 10.51 -25.34
C ARG A 87 0.59 10.03 -24.81
N GLY A 88 1.44 9.58 -25.72
CA GLY A 88 2.85 9.32 -25.47
C GLY A 88 3.16 7.97 -24.81
N GLU A 89 4.32 7.88 -24.17
CA GLU A 89 4.77 6.70 -23.44
C GLU A 89 4.59 6.92 -21.94
N LEU A 90 4.01 5.93 -21.25
CA LEU A 90 3.67 6.03 -19.82
C LEU A 90 4.43 5.00 -19.00
N VAL A 91 4.98 5.46 -17.88
CA VAL A 91 5.57 4.62 -16.82
C VAL A 91 4.75 4.80 -15.56
N ILE A 92 4.30 3.69 -14.99
CA ILE A 92 3.50 3.68 -13.76
C ILE A 92 4.32 3.06 -12.66
N VAL A 93 4.46 3.77 -11.56
CA VAL A 93 5.17 3.32 -10.36
C VAL A 93 4.15 3.23 -9.24
N VAL A 94 3.98 2.05 -8.66
CA VAL A 94 3.02 1.80 -7.58
C VAL A 94 3.78 1.42 -6.33
N ALA A 95 3.44 2.03 -5.20
CA ALA A 95 4.02 1.65 -3.92
C ALA A 95 3.71 0.19 -3.60
N GLY A 96 4.69 -0.51 -3.02
CA GLY A 96 4.47 -1.85 -2.50
C GLY A 96 3.44 -1.87 -1.37
N MET A 97 2.94 -3.05 -1.04
CA MET A 97 2.05 -3.24 0.10
C MET A 97 2.86 -3.01 1.36
N THR A 98 2.60 -1.91 2.04
CA THR A 98 3.01 -1.78 3.44
C THR A 98 2.12 -2.76 4.21
N SER A 99 2.70 -3.68 4.98
CA SER A 99 1.93 -4.32 6.06
C SER A 99 1.25 -3.18 6.81
N ALA A 100 -0.04 -3.34 7.17
CA ALA A 100 -0.80 -2.34 7.90
C ALA A 100 0.11 -1.63 8.90
N PRO A 101 0.03 -0.28 9.03
CA PRO A 101 0.85 0.42 10.00
C PRO A 101 0.78 -0.39 11.29
N ALA A 102 1.95 -0.74 11.85
CA ALA A 102 2.02 -1.29 13.19
C ALA A 102 1.00 -0.51 14.02
N ALA A 103 0.02 -1.21 14.60
CA ALA A 103 -1.08 -0.53 15.29
C ALA A 103 -0.48 0.59 16.13
N ASP A 104 -1.05 1.78 16.03
CA ASP A 104 -0.38 2.94 16.63
C ASP A 104 -0.23 2.71 18.14
N GLN A 105 0.62 3.50 18.78
CA GLN A 105 0.89 3.29 20.19
C GLN A 105 -0.38 3.37 21.05
N ALA A 106 -1.42 4.08 20.59
CA ALA A 106 -2.71 4.16 21.26
C ALA A 106 -3.51 2.86 21.15
N ASP A 107 -3.52 2.19 19.99
CA ASP A 107 -4.12 0.86 19.81
C ASP A 107 -3.42 -0.20 20.67
N LEU A 108 -2.09 -0.12 20.79
CA LEU A 108 -1.31 -0.99 21.67
C LEU A 108 -1.68 -0.77 23.13
N ASP A 109 -1.77 0.48 23.57
CA ASP A 109 -2.08 0.82 24.95
C ASP A 109 -3.50 0.43 25.34
N ALA A 110 -4.48 0.70 24.47
CA ALA A 110 -5.87 0.30 24.68
C ALA A 110 -6.01 -1.23 24.77
N THR A 111 -5.32 -1.96 23.88
CA THR A 111 -5.31 -3.43 23.89
C THR A 111 -4.64 -3.98 25.15
N LEU A 112 -3.49 -3.42 25.55
CA LEU A 112 -2.77 -3.84 26.74
C LEU A 112 -3.54 -3.53 28.02
N ALA A 113 -4.25 -2.40 28.09
CA ALA A 113 -5.06 -2.02 29.24
C ALA A 113 -6.10 -3.10 29.58
N VAL A 114 -6.86 -3.55 28.58
CA VAL A 114 -7.87 -4.61 28.75
C VAL A 114 -7.21 -5.96 29.07
N LEU A 115 -6.14 -6.34 28.36
CA LEU A 115 -5.51 -7.64 28.55
C LEU A 115 -4.81 -7.78 29.91
N LEU A 116 -4.30 -6.68 30.47
CA LEU A 116 -3.62 -6.70 31.76
C LEU A 116 -4.56 -6.85 32.95
N GLU A 117 -5.86 -6.64 32.77
CA GLU A 117 -6.89 -6.94 33.77
C GLU A 117 -7.08 -8.45 33.95
N GLU A 118 -6.93 -9.21 32.86
CA GLU A 118 -7.26 -10.63 32.81
C GLU A 118 -6.03 -11.56 32.74
N LEU A 119 -4.88 -11.05 32.29
CA LEU A 119 -3.70 -11.86 31.96
C LEU A 119 -2.41 -11.36 32.61
N PRO A 120 -1.47 -12.27 32.95
CA PRO A 120 -0.11 -11.90 33.30
C PRO A 120 0.57 -11.09 32.19
N ALA A 121 1.39 -10.10 32.58
CA ALA A 121 2.08 -9.18 31.66
C ALA A 121 2.73 -9.84 30.43
N LYS A 122 3.43 -10.95 30.64
CA LYS A 122 4.09 -11.70 29.56
C LYS A 122 3.08 -12.30 28.56
N GLN A 123 1.92 -12.72 29.04
CA GLN A 123 0.85 -13.27 28.20
C GLN A 123 0.09 -12.14 27.50
N ALA A 124 -0.25 -11.06 28.21
CA ALA A 124 -0.86 -9.86 27.63
C ALA A 124 -0.03 -9.29 26.48
N ALA A 125 1.27 -9.07 26.68
CA ALA A 125 2.20 -8.62 25.64
C ALA A 125 2.24 -9.55 24.41
N ARG A 126 2.24 -10.87 24.63
CA ARG A 126 2.25 -11.86 23.55
C ARG A 126 0.96 -11.83 22.75
N VAL A 127 -0.18 -11.67 23.41
CA VAL A 127 -1.51 -11.60 22.78
C VAL A 127 -1.66 -10.28 22.01
N ALA A 128 -1.30 -9.14 22.61
CA ALA A 128 -1.31 -7.84 21.94
C ALA A 128 -0.41 -7.82 20.70
N ALA A 129 0.82 -8.33 20.81
CA ALA A 129 1.72 -8.44 19.66
C ALA A 129 1.13 -9.23 18.49
N ARG A 130 0.36 -10.29 18.79
CA ARG A 130 -0.29 -11.11 17.76
C ARG A 130 -1.51 -10.41 17.16
N LEU A 131 -2.31 -9.74 17.98
CA LEU A 131 -3.53 -9.04 17.53
C LEU A 131 -3.20 -7.83 16.65
N LEU A 132 -2.12 -7.12 16.99
CA LEU A 132 -1.74 -5.84 16.37
C LEU A 132 -0.62 -5.98 15.32
N GLY A 133 -0.10 -7.19 15.13
CA GLY A 133 0.96 -7.47 14.16
C GLY A 133 2.30 -6.82 14.49
N ILE A 134 2.55 -6.47 15.76
CA ILE A 134 3.79 -5.80 16.21
C ILE A 134 4.81 -6.77 16.81
N GLY A 135 6.03 -6.27 17.07
CA GLY A 135 7.10 -7.09 17.66
C GLY A 135 6.80 -7.50 19.11
N ARG A 136 7.07 -8.76 19.48
CA ARG A 136 6.89 -9.24 20.87
C ARG A 136 7.69 -8.45 21.89
N ASN A 137 8.91 -8.05 21.53
CA ASN A 137 9.79 -7.26 22.42
C ASN A 137 9.24 -5.84 22.63
N GLU A 138 8.64 -5.27 21.59
CA GLU A 138 8.01 -3.95 21.64
C GLU A 138 6.77 -3.95 22.53
N ALA A 139 5.85 -4.91 22.31
CA ALA A 139 4.68 -5.09 23.16
C ALA A 139 5.05 -5.34 24.63
N TYR A 140 6.11 -6.14 24.87
CA TYR A 140 6.56 -6.44 26.23
C TYR A 140 7.19 -5.22 26.91
N ARG A 141 8.02 -4.45 26.22
CA ARG A 141 8.57 -3.19 26.74
C ARG A 141 7.46 -2.22 27.12
N ARG A 142 6.47 -2.04 26.24
CA ARG A 142 5.32 -1.17 26.52
C ARG A 142 4.49 -1.63 27.72
N THR A 143 4.34 -2.94 27.88
CA THR A 143 3.67 -3.54 29.03
C THR A 143 4.36 -3.19 30.36
N LEU A 144 5.69 -3.12 30.37
CA LEU A 144 6.45 -2.74 31.58
C LEU A 144 6.27 -1.25 31.89
N GLU A 145 6.34 -0.38 30.87
CA GLU A 145 6.12 1.07 31.01
C GLU A 145 4.74 1.37 31.62
N LEU A 146 3.67 0.77 31.07
CA LEU A 146 2.30 0.96 31.58
C LEU A 146 2.09 0.46 33.02
N LYS A 147 2.90 -0.50 33.47
CA LYS A 147 2.87 -0.96 34.88
C LYS A 147 3.61 -0.01 35.80
N THR A 148 4.63 0.69 35.31
CA THR A 148 5.38 1.69 36.07
C THR A 148 4.58 2.99 36.20
N ASP A 149 3.85 3.39 35.15
CA ASP A 149 3.01 4.61 35.17
C ASP A 149 1.75 4.49 36.06
N LYS A 150 1.35 3.27 36.44
CA LYS A 150 0.20 2.98 37.33
C LYS A 150 0.59 2.77 38.80
N ALA A 151 1.88 2.81 39.14
CA ALA A 151 2.40 2.62 40.51
C ALA A 151 2.67 3.97 41.19
#